data_AF-A0A9N9ZPL0-F1
#
_entry.id   AF-A0A9N9ZPL0-F1
#
_cell.length_a   1.000
_cell.length_b   1.000
_cell.length_c   1.000
_cell.angle_alpha   90.00
_cell.angle_beta   90.00
_cell.angle_gamma   90.00
#
_symmetry.space_group_name_H-M   'P 1'
#
loop_
_entity.id
_entity.type
_entity.pdbx_description
1 polymer ?
#
loop_
_entity_poly.entity_id
_entity_poly.type
_entity_poly.pdbx_seq_one_letter_code
_entity_poly.pdbx_strand_id
1 'polypeptide(L)'
;MAQESRFTIKAVRSFIIGGVGSGGDYHNVKGGHWLIDSDISTPCSRWEQFRKSRTSWGINVLGSFLIEIESVDGTVGIATGFGGPPGCWLVHQHFERFLIGADARNTNLLYEQMYRASMFYGRKGLPIAVISVIDLALWDLIGKLRNEPVFRLIGGATKERLDFYCTGPEPTAAREMGFWGAKVPLPFCPDEGHVGLRKNVEFLRKHREAVGPDFPIMVDCYMSLNVSYTIELVKACQDLNINWWEECLTPDDTDGFEQIKRAHPTVKFTTGEHEYSRFGFRKLVEGRNLDIIQPDVMWLGGMTELLKVAALAAAYDIPVVPHASGPYSYHFVFSQPNTPFQEYLANSPDGKSVLPVFGDLFLDEPIPTKGYLTTADIDKPGFGLTINPVARAKLIPSTYLLTPPPVPTLSTPAVAAPAEAAPAEAAPAEAAPAEANASEQKEANGVVEKLSEKIEQLTTSTPA
;
A
#
# COMPACT_ATOMS: atom_id res chain seq x y z
N MET A 1 9.87 -36.54 27.02
CA MET A 1 9.87 -35.68 25.81
C MET A 1 8.43 -35.23 25.62
N ALA A 2 8.13 -33.94 25.80
CA ALA A 2 6.78 -33.44 25.54
C ALA A 2 6.48 -33.62 24.05
N GLN A 3 5.31 -34.18 23.72
CA GLN A 3 4.87 -34.34 22.34
C GLN A 3 4.76 -32.96 21.70
N GLU A 4 5.48 -32.76 20.60
CA GLU A 4 5.52 -31.48 19.89
C GLU A 4 4.09 -31.09 19.45
N SER A 5 3.68 -29.84 19.71
CA SER A 5 2.32 -29.41 19.42
C SER A 5 2.06 -29.45 17.92
N ARG A 6 0.88 -29.88 17.47
CA ARG A 6 0.50 -29.78 16.05
C ARG A 6 0.52 -28.36 15.48
N PHE A 7 0.48 -27.34 16.35
CA PHE A 7 0.61 -25.94 15.98
C PHE A 7 2.06 -25.48 15.78
N THR A 8 3.05 -26.33 16.08
CA THR A 8 4.46 -26.00 15.88
C THR A 8 4.73 -25.83 14.39
N ILE A 9 5.31 -24.68 14.03
CA ILE A 9 5.69 -24.34 12.66
C ILE A 9 6.96 -25.12 12.31
N LYS A 10 6.89 -25.86 11.21
CA LYS A 10 7.98 -26.70 10.71
C LYS A 10 8.78 -26.01 9.61
N ALA A 11 8.11 -25.32 8.68
CA ALA A 11 8.75 -24.70 7.53
C ALA A 11 7.97 -23.50 7.02
N VAL A 12 8.70 -22.58 6.38
CA VAL A 12 8.14 -21.42 5.67
C VAL A 12 8.66 -21.45 4.23
N ARG A 13 7.79 -21.23 3.25
CA ARG A 13 8.14 -21.12 1.84
C ARG A 13 7.58 -19.82 1.27
N SER A 14 8.29 -19.22 0.34
CA SER A 14 7.79 -18.06 -0.41
C SER A 14 7.95 -18.25 -1.92
N PHE A 15 7.02 -17.67 -2.67
CA PHE A 15 6.97 -17.75 -4.11
C PHE A 15 6.66 -16.38 -4.69
N ILE A 16 7.32 -16.03 -5.79
CA ILE A 16 6.89 -14.92 -6.64
C ILE A 16 5.83 -15.47 -7.58
N ILE A 17 4.74 -14.71 -7.80
CA ILE A 17 3.69 -15.12 -8.73
C ILE A 17 4.04 -14.56 -10.11
N GLY A 18 4.31 -15.45 -11.07
CA GLY A 18 4.65 -15.08 -12.44
C GLY A 18 3.46 -14.52 -13.22
N GLY A 19 3.74 -13.55 -14.10
CA GLY A 19 2.73 -12.91 -14.94
C GLY A 19 2.05 -11.71 -14.26
N VAL A 20 0.81 -11.44 -14.67
CA VAL A 20 -0.02 -10.31 -14.22
C VAL A 20 -1.45 -10.77 -13.93
N GLY A 21 -2.20 -10.01 -13.14
CA GLY A 21 -3.61 -10.28 -12.83
C GLY A 21 -3.84 -11.51 -11.96
N SER A 22 -2.86 -11.87 -11.12
CA SER A 22 -2.92 -13.01 -10.20
C SER A 22 -2.14 -12.69 -8.92
N GLY A 23 -2.74 -12.96 -7.75
CA GLY A 23 -2.19 -12.64 -6.43
C GLY A 23 -2.55 -11.26 -5.90
N GLY A 24 -1.92 -10.86 -4.79
CA GLY A 24 -2.32 -9.68 -4.01
C GLY A 24 -1.77 -8.31 -4.45
N ASP A 25 -1.09 -8.20 -5.59
CA ASP A 25 -0.79 -6.89 -6.20
C ASP A 25 -1.90 -6.50 -7.19
N TYR A 26 -2.81 -5.63 -6.73
CA TYR A 26 -3.95 -5.15 -7.49
C TYR A 26 -3.57 -4.44 -8.79
N HIS A 27 -2.38 -3.82 -8.82
CA HIS A 27 -1.98 -2.93 -9.90
C HIS A 27 -1.08 -3.63 -10.92
N ASN A 28 -0.57 -4.81 -10.60
CA ASN A 28 0.13 -5.66 -11.55
C ASN A 28 -0.85 -6.42 -12.46
N VAL A 29 -1.53 -5.67 -13.33
CA VAL A 29 -2.56 -6.14 -14.27
C VAL A 29 -2.13 -5.91 -15.72
N LYS A 30 -2.86 -6.52 -16.66
CA LYS A 30 -2.62 -6.34 -18.10
C LYS A 30 -2.97 -4.91 -18.52
N GLY A 31 -2.20 -4.35 -19.47
CA GLY A 31 -2.51 -3.07 -20.10
C GLY A 31 -3.92 -3.02 -20.72
N GLY A 32 -4.52 -1.84 -20.70
CA GLY A 32 -5.92 -1.56 -21.04
C GLY A 32 -6.88 -1.65 -19.85
N HIS A 33 -6.39 -2.03 -18.66
CA HIS A 33 -7.22 -2.07 -17.45
C HIS A 33 -7.33 -0.68 -16.81
N TRP A 34 -8.54 -0.29 -16.39
CA TRP A 34 -8.80 1.03 -15.81
C TRP A 34 -7.88 1.36 -14.62
N LEU A 35 -7.63 0.38 -13.73
CA LEU A 35 -6.70 0.49 -12.60
C LEU A 35 -5.34 1.10 -12.93
N ILE A 36 -4.85 0.98 -14.17
CA ILE A 36 -3.55 1.48 -14.57
C ILE A 36 -3.58 2.46 -15.75
N ASP A 37 -4.54 2.36 -16.67
CA ASP A 37 -4.51 3.09 -17.95
C ASP A 37 -5.69 4.06 -18.16
N SER A 38 -6.60 4.21 -17.19
CA SER A 38 -7.55 5.34 -17.20
C SER A 38 -6.94 6.60 -16.58
N ASP A 39 -7.54 7.77 -16.85
CA ASP A 39 -7.13 9.01 -16.19
C ASP A 39 -7.42 8.90 -14.68
N ILE A 40 -6.36 8.80 -13.87
CA ILE A 40 -6.39 8.74 -12.42
C ILE A 40 -5.37 9.75 -11.88
N SER A 41 -5.80 10.61 -10.98
CA SER A 41 -4.95 11.56 -10.27
C SER A 41 -4.08 10.80 -9.27
N THR A 42 -2.77 11.06 -9.29
CA THR A 42 -1.77 10.41 -8.44
C THR A 42 -0.72 11.43 -7.97
N PRO A 43 0.12 11.10 -6.98
CA PRO A 43 1.25 11.95 -6.60
C PRO A 43 2.23 12.22 -7.76
N CYS A 44 2.28 11.31 -8.75
CA CYS A 44 3.14 11.42 -9.92
C CYS A 44 2.50 12.17 -11.10
N SER A 45 1.21 12.51 -11.03
CA SER A 45 0.48 13.15 -12.13
C SER A 45 0.97 14.57 -12.44
N ARG A 46 1.72 15.20 -11.53
CA ARG A 46 2.37 16.50 -11.76
C ARG A 46 3.38 16.48 -12.92
N TRP A 47 3.92 15.32 -13.26
CA TRP A 47 4.85 15.15 -14.37
C TRP A 47 4.15 14.52 -15.56
N GLU A 48 4.14 15.20 -16.71
CA GLU A 48 3.40 14.79 -17.91
C GLU A 48 3.72 13.35 -18.32
N GLN A 49 5.00 12.97 -18.28
CA GLN A 49 5.45 11.63 -18.68
C GLN A 49 4.90 10.50 -17.79
N PHE A 50 4.40 10.83 -16.59
CA PHE A 50 3.89 9.86 -15.61
C PHE A 50 2.37 9.94 -15.41
N ARG A 51 1.68 10.89 -16.05
CA ARG A 51 0.25 11.14 -15.81
C ARG A 51 -0.66 10.11 -16.47
N LYS A 52 -0.27 9.56 -17.62
CA LYS A 52 -1.18 8.78 -18.48
C LYS A 52 -1.38 7.33 -18.06
N SER A 53 -0.43 6.74 -17.34
CA SER A 53 -0.55 5.37 -16.85
C SER A 53 0.17 5.23 -15.52
N ARG A 54 -0.44 4.52 -14.57
CA ARG A 54 0.17 4.29 -13.25
C ARG A 54 1.39 3.36 -13.34
N THR A 55 1.48 2.54 -14.38
CA THR A 55 2.66 1.70 -14.62
C THR A 55 3.88 2.50 -15.08
N SER A 56 3.70 3.69 -15.66
CA SER A 56 4.80 4.52 -16.14
C SER A 56 5.75 4.98 -15.02
N TRP A 57 5.24 5.13 -13.80
CA TRP A 57 6.04 5.44 -12.60
C TRP A 57 6.25 4.24 -11.69
N GLY A 58 5.86 3.04 -12.12
CA GLY A 58 6.20 1.78 -11.46
C GLY A 58 5.25 1.33 -10.36
N ILE A 59 3.95 1.64 -10.42
CA ILE A 59 2.99 1.12 -9.42
C ILE A 59 3.01 -0.41 -9.28
N ASN A 60 3.25 -1.11 -10.39
CA ASN A 60 3.27 -2.56 -10.48
C ASN A 60 4.67 -3.17 -10.36
N VAL A 61 5.67 -2.38 -9.94
CA VAL A 61 7.08 -2.78 -9.98
C VAL A 61 7.41 -3.97 -9.07
N LEU A 62 6.63 -4.14 -8.00
CA LEU A 62 6.86 -5.19 -7.02
C LEU A 62 6.30 -6.53 -7.49
N GLY A 63 5.04 -6.54 -7.92
CA GLY A 63 4.31 -7.76 -8.22
C GLY A 63 3.86 -8.51 -6.96
N SER A 64 3.13 -9.59 -7.18
CA SER A 64 2.56 -10.41 -6.11
C SER A 64 3.56 -11.47 -5.61
N PHE A 65 3.43 -11.82 -4.33
CA PHE A 65 4.09 -12.98 -3.75
C PHE A 65 3.11 -13.82 -2.91
N LEU A 66 3.48 -15.06 -2.63
CA LEU A 66 2.72 -16.03 -1.84
C LEU A 66 3.63 -16.58 -0.73
N ILE A 67 3.10 -16.71 0.47
CA ILE A 67 3.74 -17.40 1.59
C ILE A 67 2.95 -18.68 1.89
N GLU A 68 3.67 -19.77 2.14
CA GLU A 68 3.15 -20.99 2.76
C GLU A 68 3.85 -21.21 4.10
N ILE A 69 3.08 -21.52 5.15
CA ILE A 69 3.58 -21.93 6.46
C ILE A 69 3.07 -23.33 6.76
N GLU A 70 3.99 -24.28 6.87
CA GLU A 70 3.70 -25.68 7.17
C GLU A 70 3.94 -25.96 8.65
N SER A 71 2.97 -26.64 9.29
CA SER A 71 3.08 -27.14 10.65
C SER A 71 3.63 -28.58 10.69
N VAL A 72 4.03 -29.05 11.88
CA VAL A 72 4.59 -30.40 12.05
C VAL A 72 3.62 -31.54 11.69
N ASP A 73 2.30 -31.29 11.66
CA ASP A 73 1.30 -32.28 11.25
C ASP A 73 1.05 -32.32 9.72
N GLY A 74 1.73 -31.44 8.96
CA GLY A 74 1.61 -31.32 7.51
C GLY A 74 0.55 -30.34 7.04
N THR A 75 -0.24 -29.73 7.93
CA THR A 75 -1.19 -28.67 7.57
C THR A 75 -0.43 -27.43 7.08
N VAL A 76 -0.91 -26.82 5.99
CA VAL A 76 -0.29 -25.64 5.36
C VAL A 76 -1.27 -24.47 5.34
N GLY A 77 -0.89 -23.39 6.03
CA GLY A 77 -1.52 -22.07 5.87
C GLY A 77 -0.89 -21.28 4.74
N ILE A 78 -1.68 -20.46 4.06
CA ILE A 78 -1.27 -19.69 2.90
C ILE A 78 -1.79 -18.26 2.95
N ALA A 79 -1.05 -17.32 2.37
CA ALA A 79 -1.54 -15.99 2.06
C ALA A 79 -0.76 -15.35 0.91
N THR A 80 -1.40 -14.43 0.20
CA THR A 80 -0.77 -13.60 -0.85
C THR A 80 -0.83 -12.11 -0.47
N GLY A 81 -0.01 -11.31 -1.14
CA GLY A 81 0.03 -9.84 -1.07
C GLY A 81 0.96 -9.29 -2.15
N PHE A 82 1.09 -7.97 -2.22
CA PHE A 82 2.14 -7.33 -3.02
C PHE A 82 3.48 -7.32 -2.29
N GLY A 83 4.59 -7.31 -3.04
CA GLY A 83 5.94 -7.22 -2.47
C GLY A 83 6.96 -8.05 -3.25
N GLY A 84 6.51 -9.01 -4.03
CA GLY A 84 7.30 -9.75 -5.02
C GLY A 84 8.67 -10.24 -4.52
N PRO A 85 9.72 -10.13 -5.35
CA PRO A 85 11.07 -10.58 -4.99
C PRO A 85 11.63 -10.02 -3.66
N PRO A 86 11.62 -8.70 -3.39
CA PRO A 86 12.17 -8.19 -2.12
C PRO A 86 11.33 -8.64 -0.92
N GLY A 87 10.03 -8.84 -1.09
CA GLY A 87 9.16 -9.43 -0.07
C GLY A 87 9.62 -10.84 0.31
N CYS A 88 9.80 -11.72 -0.67
CA CYS A 88 10.31 -13.08 -0.47
C CYS A 88 11.71 -13.10 0.18
N TRP A 89 12.59 -12.18 -0.19
CA TRP A 89 13.92 -12.07 0.42
C TRP A 89 13.83 -11.79 1.92
N LEU A 90 12.97 -10.84 2.33
CA LEU A 90 12.77 -10.48 3.74
C LEU A 90 12.15 -11.62 4.56
N VAL A 91 11.23 -12.40 3.97
CA VAL A 91 10.65 -13.60 4.61
C VAL A 91 11.76 -14.51 5.13
N HIS A 92 12.71 -14.88 4.26
CA HIS A 92 13.73 -15.88 4.61
C HIS A 92 14.92 -15.27 5.36
N GLN A 93 15.43 -14.13 4.90
CA GLN A 93 16.66 -13.56 5.46
C GLN A 93 16.44 -12.93 6.84
N HIS A 94 15.22 -12.46 7.12
CA HIS A 94 14.90 -11.86 8.40
C HIS A 94 13.88 -12.69 9.19
N PHE A 95 12.65 -12.81 8.69
CA PHE A 95 11.51 -13.15 9.55
C PHE A 95 11.40 -14.63 9.91
N GLU A 96 11.90 -15.53 9.05
CA GLU A 96 11.87 -16.99 9.25
C GLU A 96 12.44 -17.42 10.62
N ARG A 97 13.47 -16.71 11.12
CA ARG A 97 14.11 -17.00 12.42
C ARG A 97 13.16 -16.94 13.63
N PHE A 98 12.04 -16.22 13.50
CA PHE A 98 11.03 -16.11 14.56
C PHE A 98 9.94 -17.17 14.43
N LEU A 99 9.80 -17.77 13.24
CA LEU A 99 8.69 -18.65 12.88
C LEU A 99 9.04 -20.12 13.15
N ILE A 100 10.21 -20.59 12.74
CA ILE A 100 10.57 -22.01 12.82
C ILE A 100 10.61 -22.49 14.27
N GLY A 101 9.88 -23.57 14.56
CA GLY A 101 9.75 -24.15 15.91
C GLY A 101 8.80 -23.38 16.84
N ALA A 102 8.25 -22.25 16.41
CA ALA A 102 7.28 -21.50 17.20
C ALA A 102 5.88 -22.14 17.13
N ASP A 103 5.07 -21.92 18.16
CA ASP A 103 3.64 -22.23 18.13
C ASP A 103 2.89 -21.18 17.31
N ALA A 104 2.22 -21.59 16.23
CA ALA A 104 1.50 -20.69 15.33
C ALA A 104 0.43 -19.84 16.04
N ARG A 105 -0.11 -20.28 17.19
CA ARG A 105 -1.10 -19.53 17.97
C ARG A 105 -0.52 -18.29 18.66
N ASN A 106 0.80 -18.19 18.76
CA ASN A 106 1.49 -17.06 19.40
C ASN A 106 1.53 -15.82 18.49
N THR A 107 0.42 -15.50 17.82
CA THR A 107 0.32 -14.43 16.80
C THR A 107 0.80 -13.08 17.34
N ASN A 108 0.39 -12.71 18.56
CA ASN A 108 0.86 -11.49 19.21
C ASN A 108 2.39 -11.46 19.41
N LEU A 109 2.99 -12.57 19.84
CA LEU A 109 4.44 -12.65 20.05
C LEU A 109 5.19 -12.53 18.72
N LEU A 110 4.77 -13.31 17.72
CA LEU A 110 5.40 -13.36 16.41
C LEU A 110 5.32 -12.00 15.71
N TYR A 111 4.15 -11.35 15.76
CA TYR A 111 3.98 -10.00 15.24
C TYR A 111 4.95 -9.01 15.93
N GLU A 112 4.99 -8.97 17.26
CA GLU A 112 5.85 -8.02 17.98
C GLU A 112 7.34 -8.27 17.72
N GLN A 113 7.76 -9.54 17.64
CA GLN A 113 9.14 -9.89 17.29
C GLN A 113 9.50 -9.38 15.88
N MET A 114 8.69 -9.70 14.88
CA MET A 114 8.95 -9.28 13.49
C MET A 114 8.91 -7.76 13.34
N TYR A 115 7.92 -7.10 13.93
CA TYR A 115 7.76 -5.64 13.84
C TYR A 115 8.93 -4.92 14.52
N ARG A 116 9.27 -5.30 15.76
CA ARG A 116 10.33 -4.63 16.52
C ARG A 116 11.73 -4.96 15.98
N ALA A 117 11.96 -6.18 15.51
CA ALA A 117 13.24 -6.56 14.90
C ALA A 117 13.47 -5.88 13.54
N SER A 118 12.40 -5.56 12.80
CA SER A 118 12.51 -4.80 11.55
C SER A 118 12.41 -3.28 11.73
N MET A 119 12.22 -2.78 12.96
CA MET A 119 11.98 -1.36 13.24
C MET A 119 13.06 -0.42 12.67
N PHE A 120 14.31 -0.87 12.56
CA PHE A 120 15.41 -0.06 12.04
C PHE A 120 15.36 0.21 10.52
N TYR A 121 14.55 -0.54 9.77
CA TYR A 121 14.35 -0.36 8.32
C TYR A 121 12.88 -0.45 7.88
N GLY A 122 11.95 -0.59 8.84
CA GLY A 122 10.52 -0.76 8.61
C GLY A 122 9.69 0.34 9.28
N ARG A 123 8.78 -0.07 10.18
CA ARG A 123 7.67 0.72 10.76
C ARG A 123 6.51 1.00 9.81
N LYS A 124 6.79 1.28 8.54
CA LYS A 124 5.82 1.52 7.46
C LYS A 124 6.29 0.85 6.15
N GLY A 125 5.42 0.75 5.16
CA GLY A 125 5.77 0.31 3.81
C GLY A 125 6.10 -1.19 3.67
N LEU A 126 6.95 -1.53 2.70
CA LEU A 126 7.21 -2.90 2.26
C LEU A 126 7.52 -3.91 3.38
N PRO A 127 8.38 -3.62 4.38
CA PRO A 127 8.63 -4.59 5.46
C PRO A 127 7.36 -4.96 6.25
N ILE A 128 6.41 -4.03 6.40
CA ILE A 128 5.15 -4.28 7.10
C ILE A 128 4.18 -5.08 6.24
N ALA A 129 4.18 -4.87 4.91
CA ALA A 129 3.43 -5.71 3.99
C ALA A 129 3.92 -7.18 4.06
N VAL A 130 5.24 -7.40 4.17
CA VAL A 130 5.78 -8.76 4.37
C VAL A 130 5.29 -9.39 5.68
N ILE A 131 5.35 -8.64 6.79
CA ILE A 131 4.82 -9.10 8.08
C ILE A 131 3.33 -9.45 7.97
N SER A 132 2.57 -8.64 7.25
CA SER A 132 1.13 -8.83 7.07
C SER A 132 0.80 -10.14 6.37
N VAL A 133 1.50 -10.47 5.27
CA VAL A 133 1.27 -11.72 4.54
C VAL A 133 1.72 -12.93 5.37
N ILE A 134 2.80 -12.82 6.17
CA ILE A 134 3.18 -13.86 7.13
C ILE A 134 2.05 -14.07 8.16
N ASP A 135 1.55 -12.99 8.74
CA ASP A 135 0.49 -13.03 9.75
C ASP A 135 -0.81 -13.63 9.19
N LEU A 136 -1.19 -13.26 7.98
CA LEU A 136 -2.33 -13.87 7.29
C LEU A 136 -2.12 -15.37 7.06
N ALA A 137 -0.93 -15.80 6.64
CA ALA A 137 -0.64 -17.23 6.48
C ALA A 137 -0.69 -17.98 7.83
N LEU A 138 -0.32 -17.34 8.95
CA LEU A 138 -0.50 -17.90 10.29
C LEU A 138 -1.97 -18.06 10.66
N TRP A 139 -2.80 -17.04 10.40
CA TRP A 139 -4.25 -17.12 10.66
C TRP A 139 -4.94 -18.19 9.80
N ASP A 140 -4.54 -18.32 8.54
CA ASP A 140 -5.00 -19.40 7.67
C ASP A 140 -4.60 -20.77 8.21
N LEU A 141 -3.33 -20.93 8.66
CA LEU A 141 -2.84 -22.16 9.27
C LEU A 141 -3.65 -22.53 10.53
N ILE A 142 -3.89 -21.57 11.43
CA ILE A 142 -4.65 -21.80 12.65
C ILE A 142 -6.09 -22.21 12.32
N GLY A 143 -6.74 -21.54 11.36
CA GLY A 143 -8.09 -21.89 10.90
C GLY A 143 -8.16 -23.29 10.32
N LYS A 144 -7.19 -23.68 9.48
CA LYS A 144 -7.10 -25.04 8.94
C LYS A 144 -6.86 -26.10 10.02
N LEU A 145 -5.94 -25.85 10.95
CA LEU A 145 -5.68 -26.75 12.08
C LEU A 145 -6.92 -26.92 12.97
N ARG A 146 -7.70 -25.86 13.17
CA ARG A 146 -8.95 -25.90 13.96
C ARG A 146 -10.16 -26.38 13.16
N ASN A 147 -10.03 -26.49 11.84
CA ASN A 147 -11.15 -26.74 10.92
C ASN A 147 -12.27 -25.70 11.09
N GLU A 148 -11.90 -24.43 11.24
CA GLU A 148 -12.79 -23.29 11.43
C GLU A 148 -12.41 -22.14 10.48
N PRO A 149 -13.39 -21.37 9.95
CA PRO A 149 -13.11 -20.16 9.22
C PRO A 149 -12.54 -19.06 10.13
N VAL A 150 -11.65 -18.21 9.62
CA VAL A 150 -10.96 -17.19 10.43
C VAL A 150 -11.93 -16.28 11.19
N PHE A 151 -13.10 -15.92 10.63
CA PHE A 151 -14.04 -15.01 11.31
C PHE A 151 -14.58 -15.59 12.63
N ARG A 152 -14.69 -16.93 12.74
CA ARG A 152 -15.08 -17.61 13.98
C ARG A 152 -13.99 -17.54 15.05
N LEU A 153 -12.73 -17.39 14.64
CA LEU A 153 -11.58 -17.32 15.54
C LEU A 153 -11.32 -15.92 16.12
N ILE A 154 -11.91 -14.88 15.53
CA ILE A 154 -11.63 -13.47 15.88
C ILE A 154 -12.84 -12.73 16.47
N GLY A 155 -13.93 -13.42 16.78
CA GLY A 155 -15.11 -12.84 17.41
C GLY A 155 -16.45 -13.45 17.01
N GLY A 156 -16.47 -14.27 15.95
CA GLY A 156 -17.71 -14.78 15.37
C GLY A 156 -18.26 -13.80 14.33
N ALA A 157 -19.56 -13.89 14.04
CA ALA A 157 -20.23 -12.98 13.12
C ALA A 157 -21.05 -11.95 13.90
N THR A 158 -20.80 -10.67 13.68
CA THR A 158 -21.64 -9.56 14.16
C THR A 158 -22.79 -9.24 13.21
N LYS A 159 -22.73 -9.78 12.00
CA LYS A 159 -23.72 -9.66 10.92
C LYS A 159 -23.71 -10.94 10.09
N GLU A 160 -24.85 -11.36 9.57
CA GLU A 160 -24.95 -12.56 8.70
C GLU A 160 -24.80 -12.23 7.21
N ARG A 161 -24.93 -10.95 6.85
CA ARG A 161 -24.78 -10.41 5.50
C ARG A 161 -23.75 -9.29 5.52
N LEU A 162 -22.86 -9.30 4.55
CA LEU A 162 -21.88 -8.26 4.29
C LEU A 162 -22.24 -7.55 2.98
N ASP A 163 -22.65 -6.29 3.08
CA ASP A 163 -22.96 -5.43 1.94
C ASP A 163 -21.70 -4.73 1.41
N PHE A 164 -21.62 -4.60 0.09
CA PHE A 164 -20.46 -4.03 -0.59
C PHE A 164 -20.80 -2.75 -1.33
N TYR A 165 -19.85 -1.82 -1.36
CA TYR A 165 -19.76 -0.81 -2.41
C TYR A 165 -18.70 -1.23 -3.44
N CYS A 166 -18.82 -0.74 -4.67
CA CYS A 166 -17.91 -1.08 -5.76
C CYS A 166 -17.01 0.10 -6.13
N THR A 167 -15.70 -0.11 -6.18
CA THR A 167 -14.73 0.89 -6.62
C THR A 167 -14.37 0.66 -8.07
N GLY A 168 -14.64 1.62 -8.95
CA GLY A 168 -14.39 1.51 -10.38
C GLY A 168 -14.96 2.68 -11.18
N PRO A 169 -14.69 2.71 -12.50
CA PRO A 169 -15.09 3.83 -13.37
C PRO A 169 -16.58 3.84 -13.73
N GLU A 170 -17.32 2.76 -13.47
CA GLU A 170 -18.67 2.54 -14.00
C GLU A 170 -19.70 2.35 -12.86
N PRO A 171 -20.12 3.44 -12.18
CA PRO A 171 -21.01 3.34 -11.02
C PRO A 171 -22.44 2.90 -11.39
N THR A 172 -22.85 3.03 -12.65
CA THR A 172 -24.12 2.46 -13.16
C THR A 172 -24.10 0.94 -13.13
N ALA A 173 -22.99 0.32 -13.57
CA ALA A 173 -22.80 -1.13 -13.51
C ALA A 173 -22.80 -1.61 -12.05
N ALA A 174 -22.13 -0.89 -11.15
CA ALA A 174 -22.16 -1.18 -9.72
C ALA A 174 -23.59 -1.21 -9.15
N ARG A 175 -24.39 -0.18 -9.47
CA ARG A 175 -25.81 -0.11 -9.07
C ARG A 175 -26.61 -1.30 -9.62
N GLU A 176 -26.45 -1.63 -10.89
CA GLU A 176 -27.15 -2.73 -11.55
C GLU A 176 -26.77 -4.11 -10.99
N MET A 177 -25.53 -4.28 -10.54
CA MET A 177 -25.04 -5.50 -9.88
C MET A 177 -25.47 -5.61 -8.40
N GLY A 178 -26.15 -4.60 -7.84
CA GLY A 178 -26.70 -4.63 -6.49
C GLY A 178 -25.77 -4.10 -5.39
N PHE A 179 -24.63 -3.50 -5.74
CA PHE A 179 -23.79 -2.80 -4.76
C PHE A 179 -24.54 -1.58 -4.20
N TRP A 180 -24.34 -1.27 -2.91
CA TRP A 180 -25.11 -0.20 -2.26
C TRP A 180 -24.62 1.21 -2.65
N GLY A 181 -23.42 1.33 -3.20
CA GLY A 181 -22.79 2.57 -3.64
C GLY A 181 -21.61 2.31 -4.56
N ALA A 182 -21.02 3.37 -5.12
CA ALA A 182 -19.84 3.27 -5.95
C ALA A 182 -18.79 4.35 -5.66
N LYS A 183 -17.52 3.98 -5.69
CA LYS A 183 -16.38 4.90 -5.55
C LYS A 183 -15.68 5.05 -6.91
N VAL A 184 -15.60 6.27 -7.42
CA VAL A 184 -14.96 6.58 -8.71
C VAL A 184 -13.59 7.23 -8.50
N PRO A 185 -12.57 6.90 -9.32
CA PRO A 185 -11.26 7.53 -9.21
C PRO A 185 -11.28 8.95 -9.78
N LEU A 186 -10.74 9.91 -9.04
CA LEU A 186 -10.62 11.30 -9.47
C LEU A 186 -9.60 11.39 -10.62
N PRO A 187 -9.95 11.98 -11.79
CA PRO A 187 -9.08 11.91 -12.95
C PRO A 187 -7.93 12.93 -12.98
N PHE A 188 -8.10 14.14 -12.44
CA PHE A 188 -7.15 15.26 -12.63
C PHE A 188 -6.55 15.78 -11.32
N CYS A 189 -5.26 16.10 -11.36
CA CYS A 189 -4.46 16.51 -10.20
C CYS A 189 -4.37 18.04 -10.02
N PRO A 190 -3.88 18.56 -8.87
CA PRO A 190 -3.78 20.00 -8.63
C PRO A 190 -2.92 20.77 -9.64
N ASP A 191 -1.85 20.17 -10.16
CA ASP A 191 -0.97 20.80 -11.17
C ASP A 191 -1.66 21.06 -12.52
N GLU A 192 -2.85 20.49 -12.75
CA GLU A 192 -3.71 20.80 -13.91
C GLU A 192 -4.62 22.03 -13.67
N GLY A 193 -4.49 22.65 -12.50
CA GLY A 193 -5.10 23.94 -12.13
C GLY A 193 -6.62 23.95 -12.19
N HIS A 194 -7.20 25.15 -12.32
CA HIS A 194 -8.66 25.30 -12.39
C HIS A 194 -9.30 24.62 -13.62
N VAL A 195 -8.52 24.32 -14.67
CA VAL A 195 -9.01 23.52 -15.80
C VAL A 195 -9.24 22.08 -15.36
N GLY A 196 -8.25 21.47 -14.69
CA GLY A 196 -8.39 20.14 -14.08
C GLY A 196 -9.54 20.09 -13.07
N LEU A 197 -9.67 21.09 -12.21
CA LEU A 197 -10.77 21.19 -11.24
C LEU A 197 -12.14 21.18 -11.92
N ARG A 198 -12.37 22.02 -12.94
CA ARG A 198 -13.65 22.04 -13.67
C ARG A 198 -13.95 20.71 -14.35
N LYS A 199 -12.92 20.03 -14.88
CA LYS A 199 -13.07 18.71 -15.48
C LYS A 199 -13.41 17.63 -14.44
N ASN A 200 -12.83 17.68 -13.24
CA ASN A 200 -13.20 16.81 -12.12
C ASN A 200 -14.66 17.02 -11.70
N VAL A 201 -15.09 18.28 -11.56
CA VAL A 201 -16.48 18.62 -11.24
C VAL A 201 -17.44 18.05 -12.29
N GLU A 202 -17.11 18.22 -13.57
CA GLU A 202 -17.92 17.70 -14.67
C GLU A 202 -17.93 16.16 -14.73
N PHE A 203 -16.78 15.53 -14.46
CA PHE A 203 -16.67 14.08 -14.33
C PHE A 203 -17.61 13.53 -13.26
N LEU A 204 -17.64 14.16 -12.07
CA LEU A 204 -18.53 13.75 -10.98
C LEU A 204 -20.00 14.05 -11.28
N ARG A 205 -20.29 15.18 -11.93
CA ARG A 205 -21.66 15.55 -12.33
C ARG A 205 -22.27 14.49 -13.25
N LYS A 206 -21.52 14.06 -14.27
CA LYS A 206 -21.97 13.01 -15.20
C LYS A 206 -22.30 11.71 -14.48
N HIS A 207 -21.47 11.30 -13.52
CA HIS A 207 -21.74 10.10 -12.72
C HIS A 207 -22.99 10.27 -11.86
N ARG A 208 -23.14 11.39 -11.16
CA ARG A 208 -24.34 11.70 -10.37
C ARG A 208 -25.60 11.68 -11.22
N GLU A 209 -25.58 12.30 -12.39
CA GLU A 209 -26.72 12.29 -13.34
C GLU A 209 -27.06 10.87 -13.81
N ALA A 210 -26.05 10.04 -14.10
CA ALA A 210 -26.25 8.68 -14.59
C ALA A 210 -26.85 7.73 -13.54
N VAL A 211 -26.46 7.87 -12.27
CA VAL A 211 -26.94 6.98 -11.18
C VAL A 211 -28.17 7.52 -10.45
N GLY A 212 -28.58 8.76 -10.73
CA GLY A 212 -29.68 9.43 -10.04
C GLY A 212 -29.26 10.06 -8.70
N PRO A 213 -30.18 10.76 -8.01
CA PRO A 213 -29.83 11.57 -6.83
C PRO A 213 -29.49 10.74 -5.59
N ASP A 214 -30.06 9.54 -5.45
CA ASP A 214 -30.02 8.78 -4.19
C ASP A 214 -28.87 7.78 -4.11
N PHE A 215 -28.35 7.31 -5.25
CA PHE A 215 -27.29 6.30 -5.25
C PHE A 215 -25.98 6.91 -4.69
N PRO A 216 -25.38 6.33 -3.64
CA PRO A 216 -24.15 6.86 -3.05
C PRO A 216 -22.97 6.85 -4.04
N ILE A 217 -22.35 8.01 -4.19
CA ILE A 217 -21.11 8.20 -4.96
C ILE A 217 -20.02 8.68 -4.01
N MET A 218 -18.88 8.00 -4.07
CA MET A 218 -17.67 8.31 -3.34
C MET A 218 -16.57 8.67 -4.34
N VAL A 219 -15.56 9.41 -3.89
CA VAL A 219 -14.47 9.88 -4.76
C VAL A 219 -13.13 9.48 -4.18
N ASP A 220 -12.40 8.64 -4.91
CA ASP A 220 -11.03 8.25 -4.58
C ASP A 220 -10.03 9.23 -5.18
N CYS A 221 -9.13 9.78 -4.36
CA CYS A 221 -8.16 10.77 -4.79
C CYS A 221 -6.72 10.24 -4.82
N TYR A 222 -6.48 8.98 -4.44
CA TYR A 222 -5.18 8.31 -4.40
C TYR A 222 -4.02 9.24 -3.99
N MET A 223 -4.09 9.79 -2.78
CA MET A 223 -3.08 10.64 -2.13
C MET A 223 -2.54 11.82 -2.97
N SER A 224 -3.30 12.29 -3.95
CA SER A 224 -2.78 13.18 -5.01
C SER A 224 -3.02 14.67 -4.79
N LEU A 225 -3.87 15.05 -3.83
CA LEU A 225 -4.28 16.44 -3.64
C LEU A 225 -3.48 17.12 -2.53
N ASN A 226 -3.81 18.40 -2.33
CA ASN A 226 -3.35 19.21 -1.20
C ASN A 226 -4.57 19.86 -0.54
N VAL A 227 -4.38 20.36 0.68
CA VAL A 227 -5.44 20.95 1.51
C VAL A 227 -6.25 22.00 0.73
N SER A 228 -5.59 22.96 0.07
CA SER A 228 -6.28 24.04 -0.66
C SER A 228 -7.13 23.53 -1.82
N TYR A 229 -6.60 22.63 -2.63
CA TYR A 229 -7.31 22.09 -3.80
C TYR A 229 -8.48 21.20 -3.37
N THR A 230 -8.31 20.39 -2.32
CA THR A 230 -9.41 19.61 -1.74
C THR A 230 -10.53 20.51 -1.27
N ILE A 231 -10.23 21.60 -0.55
CA ILE A 231 -11.24 22.55 -0.09
C ILE A 231 -12.00 23.18 -1.27
N GLU A 232 -11.31 23.61 -2.32
CA GLU A 232 -11.94 24.22 -3.51
C GLU A 232 -12.79 23.20 -4.28
N LEU A 233 -12.28 22.00 -4.49
CA LEU A 233 -12.96 20.93 -5.22
C LEU A 233 -14.23 20.47 -4.49
N VAL A 234 -14.15 20.21 -3.18
CA VAL A 234 -15.31 19.82 -2.36
C VAL A 234 -16.38 20.92 -2.41
N LYS A 235 -15.97 22.19 -2.31
CA LYS A 235 -16.90 23.33 -2.42
C LYS A 235 -17.61 23.36 -3.77
N ALA A 236 -16.88 23.09 -4.86
CA ALA A 236 -17.41 23.10 -6.21
C ALA A 236 -18.32 21.90 -6.54
N CYS A 237 -18.37 20.89 -5.68
CA CYS A 237 -19.18 19.67 -5.84
C CYS A 237 -20.29 19.52 -4.78
N GLN A 238 -20.61 20.56 -4.00
CA GLN A 238 -21.59 20.48 -2.91
C GLN A 238 -22.99 20.07 -3.40
N ASP A 239 -23.36 20.48 -4.62
CA ASP A 239 -24.61 20.13 -5.31
C ASP A 239 -24.68 18.67 -5.74
N LEU A 240 -23.54 17.96 -5.81
CA LEU A 240 -23.48 16.57 -6.28
C LEU A 240 -23.72 15.54 -5.16
N ASN A 241 -23.82 15.99 -3.90
CA ASN A 241 -24.04 15.14 -2.73
C ASN A 241 -23.12 13.91 -2.70
N ILE A 242 -21.81 14.15 -2.80
CA ILE A 242 -20.78 13.12 -2.64
C ILE A 242 -20.83 12.57 -1.21
N ASN A 243 -20.82 11.24 -1.06
CA ASN A 243 -20.96 10.57 0.23
C ASN A 243 -19.69 10.74 1.09
N TRP A 244 -18.51 10.49 0.50
CA TRP A 244 -17.21 10.80 1.10
C TRP A 244 -16.13 11.07 0.04
N TRP A 245 -15.07 11.73 0.49
CA TRP A 245 -13.83 11.94 -0.27
C TRP A 245 -12.70 11.14 0.38
N GLU A 246 -12.06 10.29 -0.41
CA GLU A 246 -11.10 9.30 0.06
C GLU A 246 -9.69 9.65 -0.35
N GLU A 247 -8.77 9.50 0.60
CA GLU A 247 -7.33 9.67 0.46
C GLU A 247 -6.96 10.94 -0.32
N CYS A 248 -7.56 12.06 0.07
CA CYS A 248 -7.31 13.36 -0.56
C CYS A 248 -5.84 13.77 -0.47
N LEU A 249 -5.24 13.57 0.71
CA LEU A 249 -3.89 14.04 1.01
C LEU A 249 -2.89 12.89 0.98
N THR A 250 -1.60 13.24 0.86
CA THR A 250 -0.51 12.31 1.14
C THR A 250 -0.64 11.71 2.55
N PRO A 251 -0.31 10.41 2.75
CA PRO A 251 -0.32 9.79 4.08
C PRO A 251 0.56 10.53 5.10
N ASP A 252 1.57 11.26 4.62
CA ASP A 252 2.46 12.08 5.45
C ASP A 252 1.79 13.36 6.03
N ASP A 253 0.65 13.80 5.46
CA ASP A 253 -0.06 15.02 5.86
C ASP A 253 -1.48 14.71 6.37
N THR A 254 -1.61 13.72 7.24
CA THR A 254 -2.90 13.46 7.91
C THR A 254 -3.34 14.64 8.80
N ASP A 255 -2.39 15.42 9.33
CA ASP A 255 -2.68 16.63 10.11
C ASP A 255 -3.46 17.67 9.27
N GLY A 256 -3.26 17.70 7.94
CA GLY A 256 -4.02 18.53 7.00
C GLY A 256 -5.55 18.31 7.03
N PHE A 257 -6.03 17.14 7.47
CA PHE A 257 -7.48 16.89 7.59
C PHE A 257 -8.16 17.79 8.63
N GLU A 258 -7.44 18.32 9.63
CA GLU A 258 -7.99 19.34 10.55
C GLU A 258 -8.40 20.60 9.78
N GLN A 259 -7.57 21.04 8.83
CA GLN A 259 -7.84 22.21 8.01
C GLN A 259 -9.01 21.96 7.04
N ILE A 260 -9.08 20.77 6.47
CA ILE A 260 -10.18 20.34 5.59
C ILE A 260 -11.49 20.31 6.37
N LYS A 261 -11.52 19.68 7.55
CA LYS A 261 -12.72 19.62 8.41
C LYS A 261 -13.15 21.01 8.89
N ARG A 262 -12.21 21.93 9.14
CA ARG A 262 -12.56 23.33 9.45
C ARG A 262 -13.31 24.02 8.30
N ALA A 263 -12.95 23.73 7.06
CA ALA A 263 -13.62 24.30 5.89
C ALA A 263 -14.94 23.59 5.55
N HIS A 264 -14.98 22.26 5.70
CA HIS A 264 -16.11 21.41 5.32
C HIS A 264 -16.51 20.45 6.46
N PRO A 265 -17.02 20.96 7.60
CA PRO A 265 -17.26 20.15 8.79
C PRO A 265 -18.40 19.14 8.63
N THR A 266 -19.26 19.32 7.62
CA THR A 266 -20.40 18.45 7.32
C THR A 266 -20.12 17.41 6.24
N VAL A 267 -18.92 17.41 5.67
CA VAL A 267 -18.50 16.48 4.60
C VAL A 267 -17.67 15.35 5.21
N LYS A 268 -17.84 14.13 4.70
CA LYS A 268 -17.05 12.97 5.15
C LYS A 268 -15.73 12.88 4.41
N PHE A 269 -14.67 12.58 5.15
CA PHE A 269 -13.33 12.34 4.66
C PHE A 269 -12.79 11.03 5.23
N THR A 270 -12.08 10.27 4.39
CA THR A 270 -11.57 8.95 4.73
C THR A 270 -10.14 8.77 4.21
N THR A 271 -9.35 7.91 4.84
CA THR A 271 -7.99 7.55 4.41
C THR A 271 -7.49 6.33 5.20
N GLY A 272 -6.32 5.82 4.84
CA GLY A 272 -5.57 4.88 5.66
C GLY A 272 -5.02 3.67 4.92
N GLU A 273 -5.30 3.48 3.63
CA GLU A 273 -4.80 2.32 2.89
C GLU A 273 -3.25 2.31 2.89
N HIS A 274 -2.62 3.48 2.73
CA HIS A 274 -1.16 3.66 2.83
C HIS A 274 -0.68 4.00 4.26
N GLU A 275 -1.42 3.62 5.30
CA GLU A 275 -0.99 3.75 6.69
C GLU A 275 -0.77 2.38 7.37
N TYR A 276 0.12 2.33 8.35
CA TYR A 276 0.68 1.11 8.90
C TYR A 276 0.74 1.14 10.43
N SER A 277 0.55 -0.03 11.04
CA SER A 277 0.58 -0.30 12.48
C SER A 277 -0.44 0.47 13.32
N ARG A 278 -0.72 -0.02 14.52
CA ARG A 278 -1.55 0.68 15.51
C ARG A 278 -1.04 2.08 15.85
N PHE A 279 0.27 2.32 15.71
CA PHE A 279 0.87 3.62 15.99
C PHE A 279 0.55 4.66 14.92
N GLY A 280 0.49 4.24 13.64
CA GLY A 280 0.05 5.10 12.54
C GLY A 280 -1.44 5.39 12.66
N PHE A 281 -2.28 4.36 12.73
CA PHE A 281 -3.74 4.53 12.81
C PHE A 281 -4.22 5.29 14.05
N ARG A 282 -3.48 5.24 15.16
CA ARG A 282 -3.74 6.13 16.30
C ARG A 282 -3.82 7.60 15.89
N LYS A 283 -2.94 8.07 15.00
CA LYS A 283 -2.92 9.46 14.53
C LYS A 283 -4.16 9.82 13.74
N LEU A 284 -4.73 8.86 13.00
CA LEU A 284 -5.95 9.06 12.21
C LEU A 284 -7.20 9.11 13.11
N VAL A 285 -7.19 8.43 14.26
CA VAL A 285 -8.28 8.44 15.24
C VAL A 285 -8.24 9.69 16.14
N GLU A 286 -7.04 10.15 16.51
CA GLU A 286 -6.85 11.39 17.29
C GLU A 286 -7.55 12.58 16.60
N GLY A 287 -8.33 13.36 17.36
CA GLY A 287 -9.08 14.51 16.83
C GLY A 287 -10.35 14.17 16.03
N ARG A 288 -10.55 12.90 15.63
CA ARG A 288 -11.75 12.43 14.90
C ARG A 288 -12.05 13.23 13.63
N ASN A 289 -10.99 13.64 12.91
CA ASN A 289 -11.10 14.40 11.66
C ASN A 289 -11.37 13.51 10.43
N LEU A 290 -11.36 12.19 10.61
CA LEU A 290 -11.66 11.19 9.60
C LEU A 290 -12.87 10.37 10.03
N ASP A 291 -13.83 10.22 9.12
CA ASP A 291 -15.11 9.57 9.40
C ASP A 291 -15.03 8.05 9.27
N ILE A 292 -14.09 7.54 8.47
CA ILE A 292 -13.78 6.12 8.27
C ILE A 292 -12.26 5.98 8.13
N ILE A 293 -11.67 4.96 8.74
CA ILE A 293 -10.28 4.56 8.49
C ILE A 293 -10.22 3.28 7.65
N GLN A 294 -9.30 3.22 6.69
CA GLN A 294 -9.34 2.23 5.61
C GLN A 294 -8.04 1.43 5.44
N PRO A 295 -7.57 0.72 6.47
CA PRO A 295 -6.36 -0.11 6.37
C PRO A 295 -6.48 -1.20 5.31
N ASP A 296 -5.42 -1.47 4.55
CA ASP A 296 -5.29 -2.72 3.80
C ASP A 296 -4.69 -3.81 4.71
N VAL A 297 -5.40 -4.94 4.86
CA VAL A 297 -4.99 -6.02 5.78
C VAL A 297 -3.70 -6.73 5.36
N MET A 298 -3.37 -6.73 4.07
CA MET A 298 -2.12 -7.25 3.53
C MET A 298 -0.96 -6.26 3.68
N TRP A 299 -1.21 -5.01 4.10
CA TRP A 299 -0.19 -3.97 4.15
C TRP A 299 0.08 -3.47 5.58
N LEU A 300 -0.95 -3.21 6.39
CA LEU A 300 -0.78 -2.46 7.66
C LEU A 300 -0.01 -3.20 8.77
N GLY A 301 0.09 -4.52 8.68
CA GLY A 301 0.63 -5.39 9.72
C GLY A 301 -0.09 -6.74 9.90
N GLY A 302 -1.11 -7.05 9.08
CA GLY A 302 -1.86 -8.31 9.15
C GLY A 302 -3.09 -8.24 10.06
N MET A 303 -3.81 -9.36 10.14
CA MET A 303 -5.03 -9.52 10.94
C MET A 303 -4.77 -9.26 12.43
N THR A 304 -3.63 -9.73 12.96
CA THR A 304 -3.25 -9.55 14.37
C THR A 304 -3.14 -8.07 14.77
N GLU A 305 -2.65 -7.22 13.87
CA GLU A 305 -2.54 -5.79 14.11
C GLU A 305 -3.83 -5.05 13.78
N LEU A 306 -4.54 -5.49 12.73
CA LEU A 306 -5.84 -4.94 12.35
C LEU A 306 -6.87 -5.05 13.47
N LEU A 307 -6.91 -6.17 14.20
CA LEU A 307 -7.77 -6.33 15.37
C LEU A 307 -7.52 -5.26 16.45
N LYS A 308 -6.26 -4.82 16.62
CA LYS A 308 -5.89 -3.76 17.57
C LYS A 308 -6.29 -2.37 17.06
N VAL A 309 -6.08 -2.11 15.76
CA VAL A 309 -6.53 -0.88 15.10
C VAL A 309 -8.06 -0.74 15.20
N ALA A 310 -8.79 -1.83 14.95
CA ALA A 310 -10.23 -1.87 15.06
C ALA A 310 -10.72 -1.57 16.47
N ALA A 311 -10.10 -2.18 17.48
CA ALA A 311 -10.43 -1.94 18.88
C ALA A 311 -10.18 -0.48 19.30
N LEU A 312 -9.09 0.14 18.82
CA LEU A 312 -8.82 1.55 19.04
C LEU A 312 -9.91 2.44 18.41
N ALA A 313 -10.25 2.21 17.14
CA ALA A 313 -11.27 2.97 16.44
C ALA A 313 -12.66 2.78 17.07
N ALA A 314 -12.98 1.57 17.52
CA ALA A 314 -14.24 1.24 18.18
C ALA A 314 -14.44 2.02 19.48
N ALA A 315 -13.37 2.33 20.23
CA ALA A 315 -13.44 3.16 21.42
C ALA A 315 -13.89 4.62 21.14
N TYR A 316 -13.87 5.04 19.87
CA TYR A 316 -14.28 6.37 19.40
C TYR A 316 -15.48 6.33 18.45
N ASP A 317 -16.12 5.16 18.31
CA ASP A 317 -17.19 4.88 17.35
C ASP A 317 -16.80 5.19 15.90
N ILE A 318 -15.51 5.09 15.56
CA ILE A 318 -15.03 5.27 14.19
C ILE A 318 -15.12 3.94 13.46
N PRO A 319 -15.83 3.88 12.32
CA PRO A 319 -15.88 2.69 11.50
C PRO A 319 -14.53 2.38 10.83
N VAL A 320 -14.23 1.09 10.73
CA VAL A 320 -13.11 0.56 9.95
C VAL A 320 -13.67 -0.15 8.73
N VAL A 321 -13.28 0.30 7.54
CA VAL A 321 -13.69 -0.32 6.28
C VAL A 321 -12.42 -0.60 5.50
N PRO A 322 -11.86 -1.82 5.61
CA PRO A 322 -10.58 -2.13 4.96
C PRO A 322 -10.61 -1.88 3.46
N HIS A 323 -9.48 -1.40 2.92
CA HIS A 323 -9.23 -1.41 1.48
C HIS A 323 -9.40 -2.84 0.93
N ALA A 324 -9.89 -2.98 -0.30
CA ALA A 324 -10.40 -4.23 -0.86
C ALA A 324 -9.39 -5.41 -0.90
N SER A 325 -9.26 -6.16 0.20
CA SER A 325 -8.30 -7.27 0.34
C SER A 325 -8.93 -8.66 0.28
N GLY A 326 -10.00 -8.84 -0.50
CA GLY A 326 -10.63 -10.15 -0.70
C GLY A 326 -11.05 -10.83 0.62
N PRO A 327 -11.06 -12.17 0.69
CA PRO A 327 -11.40 -12.93 1.90
C PRO A 327 -10.65 -12.54 3.16
N TYR A 328 -9.43 -11.98 3.06
CA TYR A 328 -8.71 -11.49 4.22
C TYR A 328 -9.48 -10.36 4.93
N SER A 329 -10.04 -9.42 4.16
CA SER A 329 -10.90 -8.35 4.67
C SER A 329 -12.30 -8.86 5.03
N TYR A 330 -12.87 -9.80 4.26
CA TYR A 330 -14.25 -10.27 4.48
C TYR A 330 -14.40 -10.91 5.86
N HIS A 331 -13.51 -11.84 6.20
CA HIS A 331 -13.53 -12.53 7.49
C HIS A 331 -13.44 -11.53 8.65
N PHE A 332 -12.62 -10.48 8.51
CA PHE A 332 -12.53 -9.41 9.50
C PHE A 332 -13.84 -8.62 9.60
N VAL A 333 -14.38 -8.11 8.49
CA VAL A 333 -15.56 -7.23 8.52
C VAL A 333 -16.83 -7.94 9.01
N PHE A 334 -16.95 -9.25 8.80
CA PHE A 334 -18.02 -10.03 9.42
C PHE A 334 -17.98 -10.04 10.95
N SER A 335 -16.80 -9.87 11.55
CA SER A 335 -16.56 -10.17 12.97
C SER A 335 -16.54 -8.99 13.93
N GLN A 336 -16.34 -7.76 13.43
CA GLN A 336 -16.12 -6.61 14.31
C GLN A 336 -17.40 -5.77 14.51
N PRO A 337 -17.51 -5.04 15.63
CA PRO A 337 -18.68 -4.21 15.93
C PRO A 337 -18.71 -2.89 15.12
N ASN A 338 -17.56 -2.40 14.65
CA ASN A 338 -17.42 -1.13 13.95
C ASN A 338 -16.98 -1.30 12.49
N THR A 339 -17.35 -2.41 11.84
CA THR A 339 -17.04 -2.67 10.42
C THR A 339 -18.36 -2.83 9.65
N PRO A 340 -18.97 -1.72 9.17
CA PRO A 340 -20.37 -1.71 8.73
C PRO A 340 -20.60 -2.38 7.35
N PHE A 341 -19.66 -2.23 6.43
CA PHE A 341 -19.73 -2.71 5.04
C PHE A 341 -18.32 -2.97 4.51
N GLN A 342 -18.20 -3.45 3.27
CA GLN A 342 -16.92 -3.78 2.64
C GLN A 342 -16.74 -3.12 1.27
N GLU A 343 -15.49 -2.83 0.92
CA GLU A 343 -15.11 -2.45 -0.44
C GLU A 343 -14.92 -3.67 -1.35
N TYR A 344 -15.39 -3.54 -2.59
CA TYR A 344 -14.95 -4.39 -3.68
C TYR A 344 -14.32 -3.57 -4.80
N LEU A 345 -13.06 -3.85 -5.13
CA LEU A 345 -12.35 -3.19 -6.23
C LEU A 345 -12.70 -3.89 -7.54
N ALA A 346 -13.38 -3.17 -8.46
CA ALA A 346 -13.78 -3.71 -9.75
C ALA A 346 -12.53 -4.09 -10.55
N ASN A 347 -12.28 -5.38 -10.68
CA ASN A 347 -11.10 -5.94 -11.33
C ASN A 347 -11.39 -6.50 -12.72
N SER A 348 -12.57 -6.20 -13.29
CA SER A 348 -12.75 -6.28 -14.73
C SER A 348 -12.07 -5.08 -15.40
N PRO A 349 -11.42 -5.24 -16.57
CA PRO A 349 -10.69 -4.16 -17.23
C PRO A 349 -11.50 -2.88 -17.46
N ASP A 350 -12.80 -3.02 -17.69
CA ASP A 350 -13.76 -1.93 -17.93
C ASP A 350 -14.55 -1.50 -16.69
N GLY A 351 -14.39 -2.18 -15.54
CA GLY A 351 -15.15 -1.93 -14.32
C GLY A 351 -16.64 -2.33 -14.35
N LYS A 352 -17.08 -3.11 -15.34
CA LYS A 352 -18.51 -3.46 -15.54
C LYS A 352 -18.92 -4.84 -15.00
N SER A 353 -17.98 -5.62 -14.49
CA SER A 353 -18.24 -6.94 -13.93
C SER A 353 -17.35 -7.23 -12.72
N VAL A 354 -17.71 -8.25 -11.96
CA VAL A 354 -16.96 -8.70 -10.79
C VAL A 354 -16.14 -9.95 -11.12
N LEU A 355 -14.85 -9.96 -10.81
CA LEU A 355 -13.92 -11.09 -11.03
C LEU A 355 -13.16 -11.41 -9.73
N PRO A 356 -12.52 -12.57 -9.55
CA PRO A 356 -11.76 -12.83 -8.31
C PRO A 356 -10.67 -11.78 -8.07
N VAL A 357 -10.64 -11.14 -6.90
CA VAL A 357 -9.67 -10.07 -6.54
C VAL A 357 -8.24 -10.55 -6.76
N PHE A 358 -7.96 -11.82 -6.44
CA PHE A 358 -6.64 -12.42 -6.61
C PHE A 358 -6.47 -13.17 -7.94
N GLY A 359 -7.35 -12.92 -8.89
CA GLY A 359 -7.33 -13.50 -10.23
C GLY A 359 -7.43 -15.01 -10.21
N ASP A 360 -6.58 -15.69 -10.99
CA ASP A 360 -6.62 -17.14 -11.11
C ASP A 360 -5.73 -17.89 -10.09
N LEU A 361 -5.20 -17.19 -9.08
CA LEU A 361 -4.38 -17.79 -8.03
C LEU A 361 -5.17 -18.83 -7.21
N PHE A 362 -6.44 -18.54 -6.93
CA PHE A 362 -7.32 -19.39 -6.14
C PHE A 362 -8.51 -19.90 -6.96
N LEU A 363 -9.04 -21.08 -6.62
CA LEU A 363 -10.18 -21.68 -7.34
C LEU A 363 -11.54 -21.17 -6.87
N ASP A 364 -11.60 -20.75 -5.62
CA ASP A 364 -12.84 -20.73 -4.84
C ASP A 364 -12.99 -19.45 -4.02
N GLU A 365 -12.42 -18.35 -4.53
CA GLU A 365 -12.62 -17.02 -3.97
C GLU A 365 -14.11 -16.63 -4.06
N PRO A 366 -14.76 -16.27 -2.92
CA PRO A 366 -16.13 -15.79 -2.91
C PRO A 366 -16.21 -14.36 -3.48
N ILE A 367 -17.15 -14.13 -4.39
CA ILE A 367 -17.29 -12.88 -5.14
C ILE A 367 -18.70 -12.29 -4.93
N PRO A 368 -18.84 -11.00 -4.59
CA PRO A 368 -20.12 -10.33 -4.39
C PRO A 368 -20.83 -10.01 -5.71
N THR A 369 -21.16 -11.03 -6.52
CA THR A 369 -21.89 -10.88 -7.80
C THR A 369 -23.27 -10.22 -7.68
N LYS A 370 -23.79 -10.12 -6.46
CA LYS A 370 -25.08 -9.48 -6.13
C LYS A 370 -24.90 -8.28 -5.19
N GLY A 371 -23.68 -7.75 -5.08
CA GLY A 371 -23.34 -6.66 -4.16
C GLY A 371 -23.29 -7.03 -2.68
N TYR A 372 -23.40 -8.32 -2.35
CA TYR A 372 -23.27 -8.83 -0.97
C TYR A 372 -22.66 -10.23 -0.92
N LEU A 373 -22.15 -10.59 0.26
CA LEU A 373 -21.83 -11.96 0.67
C LEU A 373 -22.53 -12.29 2.00
N THR A 374 -22.60 -13.57 2.34
CA THR A 374 -23.12 -14.08 3.61
C THR A 374 -22.06 -14.89 4.35
N THR A 375 -22.30 -15.17 5.63
CA THR A 375 -21.42 -16.05 6.42
C THR A 375 -21.26 -17.44 5.79
N ALA A 376 -22.29 -17.96 5.11
CA ALA A 376 -22.25 -19.24 4.41
C ALA A 376 -21.26 -19.24 3.23
N ASP A 377 -21.05 -18.10 2.57
CA ASP A 377 -20.13 -17.98 1.44
C ASP A 377 -18.65 -18.08 1.87
N ILE A 378 -18.36 -17.89 3.16
CA ILE A 378 -17.02 -17.91 3.75
C ILE A 378 -16.85 -18.97 4.85
N ASP A 379 -17.76 -19.95 4.92
CA ASP A 379 -17.74 -21.01 5.93
C ASP A 379 -16.81 -22.18 5.52
N LYS A 380 -15.52 -21.88 5.42
CA LYS A 380 -14.46 -22.85 5.08
C LYS A 380 -13.24 -22.67 5.99
N PRO A 381 -12.48 -23.72 6.29
CA PRO A 381 -11.30 -23.62 7.16
C PRO A 381 -10.29 -22.57 6.68
N GLY A 382 -9.73 -21.81 7.63
CA GLY A 382 -8.80 -20.72 7.31
C GLY A 382 -9.52 -19.54 6.64
N PHE A 383 -8.91 -18.97 5.61
CA PHE A 383 -9.56 -17.96 4.75
C PHE A 383 -10.38 -18.59 3.61
N GLY A 384 -10.51 -19.91 3.58
CA GLY A 384 -11.34 -20.60 2.59
C GLY A 384 -10.82 -20.51 1.16
N LEU A 385 -9.53 -20.23 0.98
CA LEU A 385 -8.87 -20.08 -0.32
C LEU A 385 -8.02 -21.30 -0.64
N THR A 386 -8.26 -21.89 -1.81
CA THR A 386 -7.54 -23.05 -2.33
C THR A 386 -6.70 -22.64 -3.53
N ILE A 387 -5.38 -22.82 -3.47
CA ILE A 387 -4.49 -22.54 -4.61
C ILE A 387 -4.93 -23.35 -5.82
N ASN A 388 -5.12 -22.67 -6.94
CA ASN A 388 -5.38 -23.29 -8.21
C ASN A 388 -4.20 -24.20 -8.63
N PRO A 389 -4.42 -25.51 -8.85
CA PRO A 389 -3.36 -26.42 -9.29
C PRO A 389 -2.67 -25.95 -10.57
N VAL A 390 -3.37 -25.25 -11.46
CA VAL A 390 -2.79 -24.68 -12.68
C VAL A 390 -1.89 -23.49 -12.34
N ALA A 391 -2.26 -22.67 -11.34
CA ALA A 391 -1.44 -21.54 -10.89
C ALA A 391 -0.13 -21.98 -10.21
N ARG A 392 -0.02 -23.24 -9.73
CA ARG A 392 1.24 -23.78 -9.20
C ARG A 392 2.40 -23.67 -10.20
N ALA A 393 2.13 -23.80 -11.50
CA ALA A 393 3.15 -23.63 -12.55
C ALA A 393 3.67 -22.17 -12.67
N LYS A 394 2.93 -21.19 -12.15
CA LYS A 394 3.32 -19.78 -12.11
C LYS A 394 4.04 -19.39 -10.81
N LEU A 395 4.05 -20.27 -9.80
CA LEU A 395 4.70 -20.00 -8.53
C LEU A 395 6.21 -20.24 -8.67
N ILE A 396 6.96 -19.15 -8.80
CA ILE A 396 8.41 -19.16 -8.93
C ILE A 396 9.01 -19.25 -7.52
N PRO A 397 9.68 -20.35 -7.13
CA PRO A 397 10.30 -20.46 -5.81
C PRO A 397 11.33 -19.34 -5.61
N SER A 398 11.34 -18.71 -4.44
CA SER A 398 12.25 -17.59 -4.14
C SER A 398 13.70 -17.99 -3.89
N THR A 399 14.04 -19.29 -3.96
CA THR A 399 15.38 -19.82 -3.66
C THR A 399 16.49 -19.18 -4.50
N TYR A 400 16.20 -18.75 -5.74
CA TYR A 400 17.17 -18.05 -6.57
C TYR A 400 17.61 -16.69 -5.99
N LEU A 401 16.81 -16.07 -5.12
CA LEU A 401 17.16 -14.82 -4.43
C LEU A 401 18.11 -15.04 -3.25
N LEU A 402 18.13 -16.26 -2.71
CA LEU A 402 18.92 -16.64 -1.53
C LEU A 402 20.29 -17.20 -1.90
N THR A 403 20.48 -17.58 -3.16
CA THR A 403 21.73 -18.06 -3.73
C THR A 403 22.13 -17.18 -4.92
N PRO A 404 22.80 -16.03 -4.68
CA PRO A 404 23.26 -15.20 -5.79
C PRO A 404 24.26 -16.01 -6.66
N PRO A 405 24.26 -15.82 -8.00
CA PRO A 405 25.23 -16.46 -8.87
C PRO A 405 26.66 -16.10 -8.42
N PRO A 406 27.65 -17.00 -8.63
CA PRO A 406 29.02 -16.74 -8.21
C PRO A 406 29.51 -15.42 -8.80
N VAL A 407 30.03 -14.55 -7.93
CA VAL A 407 30.63 -13.28 -8.33
C VAL A 407 31.82 -13.59 -9.24
N PRO A 408 31.94 -12.99 -10.43
CA PRO A 408 33.18 -13.05 -11.20
C PRO A 408 34.31 -12.57 -10.28
N THR A 409 35.37 -13.36 -10.14
CA THR A 409 36.58 -12.91 -9.46
C THR A 409 36.98 -11.56 -10.03
N LEU A 410 37.20 -10.56 -9.17
CA LEU A 410 37.73 -9.26 -9.58
C LEU A 410 38.95 -9.50 -10.48
N SER A 411 38.81 -9.19 -11.77
CA SER A 411 39.95 -9.16 -12.67
C SER A 411 40.87 -8.06 -12.18
N THR A 412 42.12 -8.43 -11.86
CA THR A 412 43.18 -7.45 -11.62
C THR A 412 43.21 -6.46 -12.78
N PRO A 413 43.28 -5.15 -12.55
CA PRO A 413 43.35 -4.16 -13.62
C PRO A 413 44.48 -4.54 -14.59
N ALA A 414 44.14 -4.70 -15.87
CA ALA A 414 45.14 -4.89 -16.91
C ALA A 414 46.07 -3.68 -16.89
N VAL A 415 47.38 -3.92 -16.73
CA VAL A 415 48.41 -2.90 -16.91
C VAL A 415 48.26 -2.39 -18.35
N ALA A 416 47.86 -1.12 -18.50
CA ALA A 416 47.72 -0.51 -19.81
C ALA A 416 49.08 -0.52 -20.53
N ALA A 417 49.12 -1.10 -21.73
CA ALA A 417 50.28 -1.01 -22.62
C ALA A 417 50.48 0.44 -23.08
N PRO A 418 51.73 0.88 -23.36
CA PRO A 418 52.01 2.27 -23.72
C PRO A 418 51.39 2.64 -25.07
N ALA A 419 50.78 3.82 -25.15
CA ALA A 419 50.20 4.35 -26.38
C ALA A 419 51.30 4.71 -27.39
N GLU A 420 51.15 4.25 -28.64
CA GLU A 420 51.97 4.66 -29.78
C GLU A 420 51.67 6.11 -30.20
N ALA A 421 52.73 6.82 -30.59
CA ALA A 421 52.78 8.25 -30.85
C ALA A 421 52.12 8.67 -32.18
N ALA A 422 51.39 9.80 -32.15
CA ALA A 422 50.97 10.53 -33.34
C ALA A 422 52.01 11.63 -33.71
N PRO A 423 52.15 12.01 -35.00
CA PRO A 423 53.26 12.83 -35.48
C PRO A 423 53.03 14.34 -35.29
N ALA A 424 54.14 15.08 -35.26
CA ALA A 424 54.24 16.50 -34.97
C ALA A 424 54.27 17.41 -36.22
N GLU A 425 53.72 18.62 -36.09
CA GLU A 425 54.03 19.86 -36.85
C GLU A 425 53.24 21.01 -36.19
N ALA A 426 53.64 22.29 -36.07
CA ALA A 426 54.89 23.01 -35.89
C ALA A 426 54.51 24.43 -35.36
N ALA A 427 55.39 25.08 -34.59
CA ALA A 427 55.16 26.30 -33.77
C ALA A 427 55.02 27.63 -34.58
N PRO A 428 54.72 28.79 -33.95
CA PRO A 428 55.82 29.55 -33.32
C PRO A 428 55.51 30.49 -32.12
N ALA A 429 56.61 30.76 -31.39
CA ALA A 429 57.06 32.00 -30.74
C ALA A 429 56.52 32.47 -29.36
N GLU A 430 57.48 32.65 -28.46
CA GLU A 430 57.40 33.26 -27.12
C GLU A 430 57.08 34.77 -27.15
N ALA A 431 56.37 35.24 -26.12
CA ALA A 431 56.45 36.60 -25.61
C ALA A 431 56.30 36.60 -24.07
N ALA A 432 57.13 37.41 -23.42
CA ALA A 432 57.36 37.52 -21.96
C ALA A 432 56.22 38.26 -21.20
N PRO A 433 56.24 38.30 -19.84
CA PRO A 433 55.03 38.32 -19.00
C PRO A 433 54.52 39.73 -18.67
N ALA A 434 53.23 39.82 -18.33
CA ALA A 434 52.60 41.01 -17.76
C ALA A 434 51.97 40.69 -16.39
N GLU A 435 52.29 41.54 -15.42
CA GLU A 435 51.84 41.56 -14.02
C GLU A 435 50.32 41.74 -13.90
N ALA A 436 49.68 41.04 -12.95
CA ALA A 436 48.28 41.25 -12.59
C ALA A 436 48.11 41.52 -11.08
N ASN A 437 47.68 42.75 -10.83
CA ASN A 437 47.13 43.44 -9.66
C ASN A 437 46.87 42.70 -8.32
N ALA A 438 47.48 43.27 -7.27
CA ALA A 438 47.36 42.93 -5.85
C ALA A 438 46.16 43.59 -5.11
N SER A 439 45.07 43.93 -5.79
CA SER A 439 43.92 44.63 -5.17
C SER A 439 42.75 43.73 -4.78
N GLU A 440 42.63 42.51 -5.32
CA GLU A 440 41.47 41.63 -5.04
C GLU A 440 41.70 40.66 -3.87
N GLN A 441 42.96 40.43 -3.45
CA GLN A 441 43.27 39.56 -2.30
C GLN A 441 43.11 40.25 -0.93
N LYS A 442 43.03 41.59 -0.88
CA LYS A 442 42.86 42.32 0.40
C LYS A 442 41.41 42.39 0.88
N GLU A 443 40.42 42.35 -0.01
CA GLU A 443 39.01 42.36 0.39
C GLU A 443 38.52 40.99 0.89
N ALA A 444 39.04 39.90 0.35
CA ALA A 444 38.68 38.55 0.78
C ALA A 444 39.13 38.23 2.22
N ASN A 445 40.32 38.68 2.63
CA ASN A 445 40.85 38.42 3.98
C ASN A 445 40.14 39.25 5.06
N GLY A 446 39.72 40.50 4.77
CA GLY A 446 39.04 41.36 5.74
C GLY A 446 37.61 40.91 6.08
N VAL A 447 36.97 40.13 5.22
CA VAL A 447 35.63 39.56 5.47
C VAL A 447 35.72 38.33 6.37
N VAL A 448 36.78 37.52 6.24
CA VAL A 448 37.01 36.32 7.05
C VAL A 448 37.38 36.66 8.49
N GLU A 449 38.17 37.72 8.73
CA GLU A 449 38.48 38.20 10.08
C GLU A 449 37.24 38.74 10.80
N LYS A 450 36.39 39.53 10.13
CA LYS A 450 35.15 40.07 10.71
C LYS A 450 34.11 38.99 11.05
N LEU A 451 34.09 37.88 10.32
CA LEU A 451 33.22 36.73 10.61
C LEU A 451 33.73 35.95 11.83
N SER A 452 35.06 35.85 11.99
CA SER A 452 35.68 35.13 13.11
C SER A 452 35.46 35.84 14.44
N GLU A 453 35.63 37.17 14.50
CA GLU A 453 35.37 37.97 15.71
C GLU A 453 33.90 37.90 16.18
N LYS A 454 32.96 37.79 15.23
CA LYS A 454 31.52 37.76 15.53
C LYS A 454 31.06 36.40 16.08
N ILE A 455 31.76 35.32 15.71
CA ILE A 455 31.53 33.97 16.25
C ILE A 455 32.06 33.85 17.68
N GLU A 456 33.18 34.52 17.99
CA GLU A 456 33.80 34.51 19.32
C GLU A 456 32.99 35.31 20.36
N GLN A 457 32.33 36.40 19.95
CA GLN A 457 31.40 37.15 20.80
C GLN A 457 30.10 36.38 21.13
N LEU A 458 29.65 35.49 20.24
CA LEU A 458 28.42 34.71 20.45
C LEU A 458 28.63 33.44 21.27
N THR A 459 29.88 33.00 21.45
CA THR A 459 30.23 31.75 22.14
C THR A 459 30.74 31.96 23.58
N THR A 460 30.96 33.21 24.00
CA THR A 460 31.49 33.55 25.33
C THR A 460 30.46 34.12 26.32
N SER A 461 29.20 34.31 25.92
CA SER A 461 28.14 34.71 26.86
C SER A 461 27.61 33.50 27.65
N THR A 462 28.09 33.32 28.88
CA THR A 462 27.50 32.40 29.86
C THR A 462 26.25 33.06 30.48
N PRO A 463 25.12 32.35 30.65
CA PRO A 463 23.92 32.93 31.25
C PRO A 463 24.12 33.14 32.76
N ALA A 464 23.68 34.29 33.26
CA ALA A 464 23.50 34.59 34.69
C ALA A 464 22.07 34.28 35.13
#